data_AF-A0A848FFU3-F1
#
_entry.id   AF-A0A848FFU3-F1
#
_cell.length_a   1.000
_cell.length_b   1.000
_cell.length_c   1.000
_cell.angle_alpha   90.00
_cell.angle_beta   90.00
_cell.angle_gamma   90.00
#
_symmetry.space_group_name_H-M   'P 1'
#
loop_
_entity.id
_entity.type
_entity.pdbx_description
1 polymer ?
#
loop_
_entity_poly.entity_id
_entity_poly.type
_entity_poly.pdbx_seq_one_letter_code
_entity_poly.pdbx_strand_id
1 'polypeptide(L)' 'MHTLNAMALIAQAVHLADAHFDGDALMEACRCASWEDRQAVLWIVRSRPALSLEAHPTPQMVLQALREMLQ' A
#
# COMPACT_ATOMS: atom_id res chain seq x y z
N MET A 1 2.87 -17.70 2.39
CA MET A 1 1.57 -17.07 2.73
C MET A 1 1.63 -15.55 2.89
N HIS A 2 2.81 -14.91 2.85
CA HIS A 2 2.96 -13.45 3.05
C HIS A 2 2.37 -12.58 1.93
N THR A 3 2.36 -13.05 0.69
CA THR A 3 1.83 -12.28 -0.44
C THR A 3 0.31 -12.05 -0.33
N LEU A 4 -0.46 -13.04 0.15
CA LEU A 4 -1.91 -12.89 0.35
C LEU A 4 -2.21 -11.89 1.47
N ASN A 5 -1.47 -11.96 2.58
CA ASN A 5 -1.59 -10.99 3.67
C ASN A 5 -1.22 -9.58 3.19
N ALA A 6 -0.13 -9.43 2.43
CA ALA A 6 0.26 -8.14 1.87
C ALA A 6 -0.82 -7.55 0.95
N MET A 7 -1.47 -8.38 0.12
CA MET A 7 -2.60 -7.94 -0.70
C MET A 7 -3.81 -7.51 0.14
N ALA A 8 -4.10 -8.20 1.23
CA ALA A 8 -5.17 -7.81 2.17
C ALA A 8 -4.86 -6.48 2.87
N LEU A 9 -3.60 -6.26 3.28
CA LEU A 9 -3.15 -5.00 3.87
C LEU A 9 -3.25 -3.85 2.87
N ILE A 10 -2.89 -4.08 1.61
CA ILE A 10 -3.05 -3.09 0.54
C ILE A 10 -4.52 -2.75 0.31
N ALA A 11 -5.40 -3.75 0.25
CA ALA A 11 -6.84 -3.52 0.12
C ALA A 11 -7.40 -2.71 1.28
N GLN A 12 -6.97 -2.99 2.51
CA GLN A 12 -7.34 -2.21 3.69
C GLN A 12 -6.84 -0.76 3.62
N ALA A 13 -5.61 -0.54 3.15
CA ALA A 13 -5.06 0.80 2.97
C ALA A 13 -5.87 1.62 1.94
N VAL A 14 -6.23 1.01 0.81
CA VAL A 14 -7.08 1.66 -0.20
C VAL A 14 -8.46 1.98 0.38
N HIS A 15 -9.07 1.04 1.11
CA HIS A 15 -10.37 1.27 1.75
C HIS A 15 -10.35 2.42 2.76
N LEU A 16 -9.30 2.51 3.60
CA LEU A 16 -9.13 3.62 4.55
C LEU A 16 -8.97 4.97 3.82
N ALA A 17 -8.23 4.99 2.72
CA ALA A 17 -8.09 6.19 1.90
C ALA A 17 -9.41 6.62 1.26
N ASP A 18 -10.20 5.68 0.74
CA ASP A 18 -11.54 5.93 0.20
C ASP A 18 -12.51 6.44 1.26
N ALA A 19 -12.36 5.98 2.51
CA ALA A 19 -13.12 6.43 3.66
C ALA A 19 -12.66 7.79 4.22
N HIS A 20 -11.73 8.49 3.54
CA HIS A 20 -11.17 9.77 3.97
C HIS A 20 -10.53 9.72 5.37
N PHE A 21 -9.80 8.64 5.67
CA PHE A 21 -9.07 8.51 6.92
C PHE A 21 -8.07 9.66 7.10
N ASP A 22 -8.15 10.35 8.25
CA ASP A 22 -7.25 11.43 8.64
C ASP A 22 -5.88 10.86 9.09
N GLY A 23 -5.08 10.36 8.13
CA GLY A 23 -3.74 9.83 8.40
C GLY A 23 -3.14 9.05 7.22
N ASP A 24 -1.99 8.42 7.46
CA ASP A 24 -1.36 7.53 6.49
C ASP A 24 -2.06 6.17 6.51
N ALA A 25 -2.97 5.98 5.55
CA ALA A 25 -3.78 4.77 5.42
C ALA A 25 -2.94 3.50 5.22
N LEU A 26 -1.77 3.59 4.58
CA LEU A 26 -0.87 2.45 4.37
C LEU A 26 -0.17 2.08 5.66
N MET A 27 0.30 3.09 6.41
CA MET A 27 0.87 2.89 7.74
C MET A 27 -0.16 2.28 8.70
N GLU A 28 -1.42 2.75 8.66
CA GLU A 28 -2.50 2.23 9.50
C GLU A 28 -2.83 0.78 9.20
N ALA A 29 -2.98 0.42 7.92
CA ALA A 29 -3.18 -0.98 7.53
C ALA A 29 -2.02 -1.87 8.00
N CYS A 30 -0.78 -1.37 7.91
CA CYS A 30 0.41 -2.11 8.32
C CYS A 30 0.69 -2.08 9.84
N ARG A 31 -0.13 -1.39 10.65
CA ARG A 31 0.12 -1.16 12.08
C ARG A 31 0.36 -2.45 12.85
N CYS A 32 -0.44 -3.49 12.59
CA CYS A 32 -0.35 -4.79 13.26
C CYS A 32 0.28 -5.90 12.38
N ALA A 33 0.74 -5.57 11.17
CA ALA A 33 1.35 -6.54 10.27
C ALA A 33 2.73 -6.99 10.78
N SER A 34 3.10 -8.25 10.50
CA SER A 34 4.46 -8.75 10.77
C SER A 34 5.49 -8.01 9.92
N TRP A 35 6.77 -8.15 10.28
CA TRP A 35 7.85 -7.54 9.51
C TRP A 35 7.89 -8.07 8.06
N GLU A 36 7.66 -9.37 7.87
CA GLU A 36 7.64 -10.02 6.56
C GLU A 36 6.50 -9.49 5.68
N ASP A 37 5.30 -9.31 6.26
CA ASP A 37 4.15 -8.79 5.53
C ASP A 37 4.37 -7.31 5.16
N ARG A 38 4.98 -6.51 6.06
CA ARG A 38 5.38 -5.13 5.75
C ARG A 38 6.41 -5.06 4.63
N GLN A 39 7.41 -5.94 4.64
CA GLN A 39 8.38 -6.03 3.55
C GLN A 39 7.69 -6.40 2.25
N ALA A 40 6.80 -7.39 2.24
CA ALA A 40 6.06 -7.77 1.05
C ALA A 40 5.23 -6.60 0.48
N VAL A 41 4.56 -5.82 1.33
CA VAL A 41 3.86 -4.59 0.91
C VAL A 41 4.83 -3.59 0.27
N LEU A 42 5.99 -3.34 0.90
CA LEU A 42 7.02 -2.43 0.37
C LEU A 42 7.54 -2.89 -1.01
N TRP A 43 7.78 -4.18 -1.18
CA TRP A 43 8.19 -4.76 -2.46
C TRP A 43 7.12 -4.56 -3.54
N ILE A 44 5.85 -4.78 -3.20
CA ILE A 44 4.74 -4.57 -4.13
C ILE A 44 4.65 -3.09 -4.54
N VAL A 45 4.70 -2.17 -3.58
CA VAL A 45 4.71 -0.71 -3.84
C VAL A 45 5.87 -0.32 -4.76
N ARG A 46 7.10 -0.72 -4.44
CA ARG A 46 8.29 -0.39 -5.25
C ARG A 46 8.28 -1.01 -6.65
N SER A 47 7.61 -2.14 -6.82
CA SER A 47 7.48 -2.78 -8.14
C SER A 47 6.53 -2.03 -9.08
N ARG A 48 5.76 -1.04 -8.60
CA ARG A 48 4.79 -0.33 -9.44
C ARG A 48 5.52 0.62 -10.40
N PRO A 49 5.32 0.49 -11.73
CA PRO A 49 5.97 1.36 -12.71
C PRO A 49 5.71 2.86 -12.47
N ALA A 50 4.47 3.21 -12.07
CA ALA A 50 4.06 4.57 -11.75
C ALA A 50 4.83 5.20 -10.57
N LEU A 51 5.36 4.36 -9.66
CA LEU A 51 6.12 4.80 -8.49
C LEU A 51 7.63 4.69 -8.71
N SER A 52 8.06 3.86 -9.66
CA SER A 52 9.48 3.66 -10.01
C SER A 52 10.09 4.87 -10.73
N LEU A 53 9.27 5.66 -11.42
CA LEU A 53 9.71 6.86 -12.15
C LEU A 53 9.89 8.08 -11.24
N GLU A 54 9.39 8.02 -10.01
CA GLU A 54 9.36 9.15 -9.07
C GLU A 54 10.33 8.90 -7.92
N ALA A 55 11.27 9.83 -7.71
CA ALA A 55 12.24 9.72 -6.62
C ALA A 55 11.59 9.79 -5.22
N HIS A 56 10.48 10.54 -5.12
CA HIS A 56 9.72 10.76 -3.90
C HIS A 56 8.22 10.69 -4.18
N PRO A 57 7.66 9.48 -4.36
CA PRO A 57 6.24 9.32 -4.59
C PRO A 57 5.45 9.83 -3.39
N THR A 58 4.44 10.66 -3.65
CA THR A 58 3.55 11.15 -2.59
C THR A 58 2.65 10.02 -2.09
N PRO A 59 2.12 10.09 -0.84
CA PRO A 59 1.19 9.09 -0.31
C PRO A 59 -0.03 8.86 -1.21
N GLN A 60 -0.53 9.93 -1.85
CA GLN A 60 -1.66 9.86 -2.78
C GLN A 60 -1.30 9.07 -4.05
N MET A 61 -0.10 9.27 -4.60
CA MET A 61 0.37 8.50 -5.77
C MET A 61 0.51 7.03 -5.43
N VAL A 62 1.05 6.72 -4.24
CA VAL A 62 1.16 5.34 -3.76
C VAL A 62 -0.23 4.70 -3.68
N LEU A 63 -1.18 5.35 -3.02
CA LEU A 63 -2.54 4.83 -2.87
C LEU A 63 -3.26 4.69 -4.21
N GLN A 64 -3.06 5.62 -5.15
CA GLN A 64 -3.63 5.52 -6.49
C GLN A 64 -3.06 4.32 -7.27
N ALA A 65 -1.74 4.12 -7.25
CA ALA A 65 -1.11 2.97 -7.89
C ALA A 65 -1.52 1.64 -7.25
N LEU A 66 -1.77 1.64 -5.93
CA LEU A 66 -2.30 0.49 -5.21
C LEU A 66 -3.77 0.22 -5.56
N ARG A 67 -4.59 1.26 -5.76
CA ARG A 67 -5.99 1.14 -6.19
C ARG A 67 -6.09 0.54 -7.59
N GLU A 68 -5.26 0.98 -8.52
CA GLU A 68 -5.20 0.45 -9.89
C GLU A 68 -4.80 -1.04 -9.94
N MET A 69 -4.06 -1.52 -8.95
CA MET A 69 -3.70 -2.95 -8.84
C MET A 69 -4.87 -3.83 -8.39
N LEU A 70 -5.87 -3.28 -7.71
CA LEU A 70 -7.01 -4.01 -7.17
C LEU A 70 -8.22 -4.08 -8.13
N GLN A 71 -8.15 -3.37 -9.26
CA GLN A 71 -9.14 -3.37 -10.34
C GLN A 71 -8.79 -4.41 -11.39
#